data_AF-A0A538RYV0-F1
#
_entry.id   AF-A0A538RYV0-F1
#
_cell.length_a   1.000
_cell.length_b   1.000
_cell.length_c   1.000
_cell.angle_alpha   90.00
_cell.angle_beta   90.00
_cell.angle_gamma   90.00
#
_symmetry.space_group_name_H-M   'P 1'
#
loop_
_entity.id
_entity.type
_entity.pdbx_description
1 polymer ?
#
loop_
_entity_poly.entity_id
_entity_poly.type
_entity_poly.pdbx_seq_one_letter_code
_entity_poly.pdbx_strand_id
1 'polypeptide(L)'
;LPVSEKVGAVKRHLLEGTPVSQLCEELGIKPTVFYSWQKLLFENAHLAFDNGRKSKGAEDAKDKKIEQLEAKLQRKNEVLAELMDSSTVLVATAA
;
A
#
# COMPACT_ATOMS: atom_id res chain seq x y z
N LEU A 1 19.54 3.94 2.91
CA LEU A 1 19.02 3.74 4.29
C LEU A 1 17.59 3.20 4.21
N PRO A 2 17.34 2.02 4.77
CA PRO A 2 16.00 1.47 4.99
C PRO A 2 15.08 2.45 5.76
N VAL A 3 13.77 2.26 5.64
CA VAL A 3 12.79 3.13 6.30
C VAL A 3 12.95 3.12 7.83
N SER A 4 13.25 1.96 8.41
CA SER A 4 13.50 1.79 9.85
C SER A 4 14.66 2.67 10.35
N GLU A 5 15.76 2.74 9.60
CA GLU A 5 16.92 3.56 9.95
C GLU A 5 16.62 5.06 9.85
N LYS A 6 15.86 5.49 8.84
CA LYS A 6 15.42 6.88 8.71
C LYS A 6 14.57 7.31 9.91
N VAL A 7 13.60 6.47 10.28
CA VAL A 7 12.73 6.70 11.44
C VAL A 7 13.55 6.69 12.74
N GLY A 8 14.50 5.77 12.88
CA GLY A 8 15.42 5.72 14.00
C GLY A 8 16.26 7.00 14.15
N ALA A 9 16.79 7.53 13.05
CA ALA A 9 17.54 8.79 13.06
C ALA A 9 16.68 9.97 13.53
N VAL A 10 15.47 10.10 12.98
CA VAL A 10 14.53 11.16 13.37
C VAL A 10 14.10 11.00 14.83
N LYS A 11 13.89 9.77 15.30
CA LYS A 11 13.57 9.48 16.70
C LYS A 11 14.69 9.90 17.66
N ARG A 12 15.95 9.55 17.37
CA ARG A 12 17.11 9.93 18.20
C ARG A 12 17.23 11.45 18.34
N HIS A 13 17.02 12.19 17.26
CA HIS A 13 17.02 13.64 17.32
C HIS A 13 15.89 14.21 18.19
N LEU A 14 14.65 13.75 17.94
CA LEU A 14 13.45 14.36 18.55
C LEU A 14 13.19 13.91 19.99
N LEU A 15 13.57 12.69 20.37
CA LEU A 15 13.29 12.14 21.71
C LEU A 15 14.53 12.11 22.61
N GLU A 16 15.71 11.89 22.04
CA GLU A 16 16.96 11.72 22.80
C GLU A 16 17.85 12.98 22.71
N GLY A 17 17.47 13.96 21.90
CA GLY A 17 18.18 15.24 21.76
C GLY A 17 19.50 15.14 21.01
N THR A 18 19.76 14.03 20.30
CA THR A 18 21.01 13.87 19.54
C THR A 18 21.14 14.97 18.49
N PRO A 19 22.28 15.70 18.40
CA PRO A 19 22.47 16.73 17.38
C PRO A 19 22.38 16.20 15.95
N VAL A 20 21.77 16.99 15.06
CA VAL A 20 21.66 16.63 13.63
C VAL A 20 23.02 16.46 12.97
N SER A 21 24.03 17.26 13.37
CA SER A 21 25.40 17.14 12.86
C SER A 21 25.99 15.76 13.11
N GLN A 22 25.90 15.28 14.35
CA GLN A 22 26.37 13.96 14.74
C GLN A 22 25.62 12.85 13.98
N LEU A 23 24.29 12.94 13.88
CA LEU A 23 23.50 11.96 13.12
C LEU A 23 23.86 11.95 11.64
N CYS A 24 24.14 13.11 11.06
CA CYS A 24 24.51 13.23 9.66
C CYS A 24 25.91 12.65 9.38
N GLU A 25 26.86 12.85 10.30
CA GLU A 25 28.20 12.26 10.22
C GLU A 25 28.16 10.73 10.36
N GLU A 26 27.45 10.21 11.36
CA GLU A 26 27.29 8.76 11.58
C GLU A 26 26.66 8.05 10.37
N LEU A 27 25.66 8.67 9.76
CA LEU A 27 24.89 8.08 8.66
C LEU A 27 25.45 8.43 7.27
N GLY A 28 26.48 9.29 7.18
CA GLY A 28 27.05 9.75 5.93
C GLY A 28 26.08 10.54 5.05
N ILE A 29 25.14 11.28 5.67
CA ILE A 29 24.09 12.04 4.96
C ILE A 29 24.26 13.55 5.10
N LYS A 30 23.68 14.30 4.17
CA LYS A 30 23.59 15.77 4.29
C LYS A 30 22.44 16.16 5.23
N PRO A 31 22.55 17.27 5.99
CA PRO A 31 21.46 17.76 6.84
C PRO A 31 20.14 17.98 6.10
N THR A 32 20.19 18.42 4.83
CA THR A 32 18.99 18.60 3.98
C THR A 32 18.20 17.31 3.81
N VAL A 33 18.88 16.17 3.75
CA VAL A 33 18.25 14.84 3.65
C VAL A 33 17.56 14.49 4.97
N PHE A 34 18.22 14.71 6.11
CA PHE A 34 17.61 14.51 7.43
C PHE A 34 16.31 15.32 7.58
N TYR A 35 16.35 16.62 7.26
CA TYR A 35 15.17 17.49 7.37
C TYR A 35 14.03 17.07 6.43
N SER A 36 14.35 16.50 5.25
CA SER A 36 13.31 15.95 4.37
C SER A 36 12.57 14.76 4.98
N TRP A 37 13.27 13.92 5.76
CA TRP A 37 12.62 12.81 6.48
C TRP A 37 11.79 13.30 7.64
N GLN A 38 12.29 14.28 8.38
CA GLN A 38 11.53 14.92 9.46
C GLN A 38 10.24 15.55 8.92
N LYS A 39 10.32 16.27 7.80
CA LYS A 39 9.14 16.83 7.11
C LYS A 39 8.15 15.75 6.71
N LEU A 40 8.63 14.69 6.04
CA LEU A 40 7.78 13.58 5.62
C LEU A 40 7.09 12.88 6.80
N LEU A 41 7.78 12.72 7.92
CA LEU A 41 7.20 12.14 9.14
C LEU A 41 6.03 12.99 9.64
N PHE A 42 6.22 14.29 9.81
CA PHE A 42 5.16 15.17 10.31
C PHE A 42 4.01 15.36 9.34
N GLU A 43 4.29 15.36 8.03
CA GLU A 43 3.25 15.37 7.00
C GLU A 43 2.34 14.14 7.10
N ASN A 44 2.88 12.98 7.47
CA ASN A 44 2.11 11.74 7.61
C ASN A 44 1.70 11.43 9.06
N ALA A 45 2.16 12.20 10.04
CA ALA A 45 1.94 11.90 11.46
C ALA A 45 0.45 11.86 11.81
N HIS A 46 -0.37 12.72 11.19
CA HIS A 46 -1.81 12.74 11.38
C HIS A 46 -2.48 11.39 11.09
N LEU A 47 -1.96 10.61 10.12
CA LEU A 47 -2.46 9.28 9.79
C LEU A 47 -2.20 8.26 10.92
N ALA A 48 -1.13 8.44 11.69
CA ALA A 48 -0.83 7.57 12.84
C ALA A 48 -1.75 7.86 14.04
N PHE A 49 -2.26 9.10 14.14
CA PHE A 49 -3.21 9.51 15.19
C PHE A 49 -4.67 9.33 14.79
N ASP A 50 -4.96 9.24 13.49
CA ASP A 50 -6.28 8.84 13.01
C ASP A 50 -6.44 7.34 13.29
N ASN A 51 -7.13 7.04 14.38
CA ASN A 51 -7.03 5.80 15.16
C ASN A 51 -7.73 4.59 14.49
N GLY A 52 -7.50 4.37 13.19
CA GLY A 52 -7.88 3.20 12.39
C GLY A 52 -9.38 2.89 12.27
N ARG A 53 -10.27 3.52 13.05
CA ARG A 53 -11.70 3.17 13.11
C ARG A 53 -12.43 3.47 11.81
N LYS A 54 -12.06 4.53 11.11
CA LYS A 54 -12.60 4.83 9.77
C LYS A 54 -11.90 4.03 8.67
N SER A 55 -10.59 3.75 8.83
CA SER A 55 -9.80 2.99 7.85
C SER A 55 -10.22 1.53 7.78
N LYS A 56 -10.31 0.82 8.92
CA LYS A 56 -10.70 -0.60 8.94
C LYS A 56 -12.08 -0.84 8.33
N GLY A 57 -13.08 -0.01 8.68
CA GLY A 57 -14.41 -0.15 8.08
C GLY A 57 -14.44 0.12 6.57
N ALA A 58 -13.61 1.05 6.08
CA ALA A 58 -13.50 1.36 4.66
C ALA A 58 -12.66 0.33 3.90
N GLU A 59 -11.65 -0.25 4.53
CA GLU A 59 -10.78 -1.31 4.02
C GLU A 59 -11.56 -2.63 3.94
N ASP A 60 -12.23 -3.03 5.02
CA ASP A 60 -13.15 -4.18 5.05
C ASP A 60 -14.26 -4.07 3.99
N ALA A 61 -14.78 -2.87 3.75
CA ALA A 61 -15.79 -2.63 2.72
C ALA A 61 -15.22 -2.74 1.29
N LYS A 62 -13.96 -2.34 1.08
CA LYS A 62 -13.27 -2.50 -0.19
C LYS A 62 -12.95 -3.97 -0.45
N ASP A 63 -12.45 -4.69 0.54
CA ASP A 63 -12.11 -6.10 0.44
C ASP A 63 -13.34 -6.95 0.12
N LYS A 64 -14.47 -6.71 0.81
CA LYS A 64 -15.75 -7.34 0.48
C LYS A 64 -16.20 -7.04 -0.96
N LYS A 65 -15.95 -5.84 -1.46
CA LYS A 65 -16.33 -5.46 -2.83
C LYS A 65 -15.43 -6.14 -3.86
N ILE A 66 -14.14 -6.30 -3.56
CA ILE A 66 -13.19 -7.06 -4.38
C ILE A 66 -13.65 -8.51 -4.47
N GLU A 67 -13.92 -9.15 -3.33
CA GLU A 67 -14.39 -10.54 -3.28
C GLU A 67 -15.68 -10.75 -4.08
N GLN A 68 -16.66 -9.85 -3.95
CA GLN A 68 -17.90 -9.89 -4.73
C GLN A 68 -17.67 -9.74 -6.24
N LEU A 69 -16.75 -8.85 -6.64
CA LEU A 69 -16.42 -8.63 -8.05
C LEU A 69 -15.68 -9.83 -8.63
N GLU A 70 -14.74 -10.43 -7.88
CA GLU A 70 -14.03 -11.64 -8.26
C GLU A 70 -14.99 -12.82 -8.43
N ALA A 71 -15.89 -13.04 -7.49
CA ALA A 71 -16.92 -14.09 -7.60
C ALA A 71 -17.83 -13.88 -8.81
N LYS A 72 -18.21 -12.62 -9.11
CA LYS A 72 -19.01 -12.29 -10.29
C LYS A 72 -18.25 -12.52 -11.58
N LEU A 73 -16.95 -12.22 -11.60
CA LEU A 73 -16.07 -12.44 -12.75
C LEU A 73 -15.90 -13.95 -12.99
N GLN A 74 -15.67 -14.73 -11.93
CA GLN A 74 -15.58 -16.19 -12.02
C GLN A 74 -16.86 -16.81 -12.56
N ARG A 75 -18.04 -16.42 -12.02
CA ARG A 75 -19.33 -16.91 -12.52
C ARG A 75 -19.56 -16.55 -13.99
N LYS A 76 -19.18 -15.34 -14.41
CA LYS A 76 -19.28 -14.93 -15.81
C LYS A 76 -18.36 -15.77 -16.70
N ASN A 77 -17.13 -16.06 -16.25
CA ASN A 77 -16.19 -16.90 -16.97
C ASN A 77 -16.70 -18.34 -17.11
N GLU A 78 -17.34 -18.89 -16.07
CA GLU A 78 -17.93 -20.23 -16.09
C GLU A 78 -19.11 -20.32 -17.07
N VAL A 79 -20.03 -19.35 -17.02
CA VAL A 79 -21.15 -19.28 -17.99
C VAL A 79 -20.64 -19.06 -19.42
N LEU A 80 -19.56 -18.29 -19.59
CA LEU A 80 -18.91 -18.16 -20.90
C LEU A 80 -18.29 -19.47 -21.36
N ALA A 81 -17.63 -20.23 -20.48
CA ALA A 81 -17.07 -21.53 -20.82
C ALA A 81 -18.16 -22.51 -21.24
N GLU A 82 -19.26 -22.60 -20.48
CA GLU A 82 -20.42 -23.42 -20.83
C GLU A 82 -21.04 -23.02 -22.18
N LEU A 83 -21.16 -21.71 -22.44
CA LEU A 83 -21.66 -21.20 -23.73
C LEU A 83 -20.67 -21.42 -24.88
N MET A 84 -19.36 -21.33 -24.64
CA MET A 84 -18.33 -21.59 -25.64
C MET A 84 -18.28 -23.08 -25.98
N ASP A 85 -18.45 -23.97 -24.99
CA ASP A 85 -18.62 -25.41 -25.21
C ASP A 85 -19.88 -25.70 -26.03
N SER A 86 -20.95 -24.92 -25.86
CA SER A 86 -22.16 -25.03 -26.70
C SER A 86 -22.03 -24.39 -28.10
N SER A 87 -21.09 -23.45 -28.30
CA SER A 87 -20.93 -22.69 -29.55
C SER A 87 -19.86 -23.26 -30.49
N THR A 88 -18.88 -24.02 -29.97
CA THR A 88 -17.86 -24.68 -30.80
C THR A 88 -18.42 -25.79 -31.68
N VAL A 89 -19.65 -26.24 -31.43
CA VAL A 89 -20.35 -27.22 -32.28
C VAL A 89 -20.98 -26.58 -33.53
N LEU A 90 -21.30 -25.27 -33.54
CA LEU A 90 -21.99 -24.65 -34.70
C LEU A 90 -21.03 -24.02 -35.73
N VAL A 91 -19.84 -23.57 -35.33
CA VAL A 91 -18.85 -23.00 -36.27
C VAL A 91 -18.13 -24.08 -37.08
N ALA A 92 -17.95 -25.28 -36.54
CA ALA A 92 -17.29 -26.40 -37.22
C ALA A 92 -18.17 -27.12 -38.26
N THR A 93 -19.49 -26.88 -38.26
CA THR A 93 -20.43 -27.47 -39.25
C THR A 93 -20.75 -26.55 -40.44
N ALA A 94 -20.17 -25.34 -40.49
CA ALA A 94 -20.46 -24.35 -41.53
C ALA A 94 -19.22 -23.92 -42.37
N ALA A 95 -18.09 -24.63 -42.26
CA ALA A 95 -16.91 -24.47 -43.11
C ALA A 95 -16.52 -25.82 -43.73
#